data_AF-A0A2G5SG35-F1
#
_entry.id   AF-A0A2G5SG35-F1
#
_cell.length_a   1.000
_cell.length_b   1.000
_cell.length_c   1.000
_cell.angle_alpha   90.00
_cell.angle_beta   90.00
_cell.angle_gamma   90.00
#
_symmetry.space_group_name_H-M   'P 1'
#
loop_
_entity.id
_entity.type
_entity.pdbx_description
1 polymer ?
#
loop_
_entity_poly.entity_id
_entity_poly.type
_entity_poly.pdbx_seq_one_letter_code
_entity_poly.pdbx_strand_id
1 'polypeptide(L)'
;MKIFLTGIDQDTINSADAFPVVYNQFVAWLREHNFQERTYAFVCENNQNFWRFAQYQFLLLDQAIPAMFRQWCSLEHVFENLLPQRNLNNVPGETLVEKTSNHYNIEFTGNEHNAMDKSSFLAKVTKRILDDNNLITVNHDLRCFAGKRNIPLDVDPNWKTSFQSAMLVFERMLPLVFSYAVVYFPEDHYGKCRFCQRLSDVCNGLDSEQYPDDLFEQLVEPSVFAMAARLVDDDDEE
;
A
#
# COMPACT_ATOMS: atom_id res chain seq x y z
N MET A 1 -3.33 27.96 -1.97
CA MET A 1 -3.76 26.55 -2.12
C MET A 1 -3.93 25.99 -0.73
N LYS A 2 -5.10 25.42 -0.40
CA LYS A 2 -5.45 25.08 0.99
C LYS A 2 -4.83 23.73 1.40
N ILE A 3 -3.79 23.80 2.23
CA ILE A 3 -3.02 22.73 2.89
C ILE A 3 -3.81 22.19 4.11
N PHE A 4 -4.96 21.53 3.92
CA PHE A 4 -5.81 21.16 5.07
C PHE A 4 -5.74 19.70 5.47
N LEU A 5 -5.48 18.80 4.52
CA LEU A 5 -5.53 17.37 4.82
C LEU A 5 -4.31 16.96 5.66
N THR A 6 -3.12 16.91 5.05
CA THR A 6 -1.90 16.39 5.69
C THR A 6 -1.27 17.32 6.71
N GLY A 7 -1.59 18.62 6.65
CA GLY A 7 -0.93 19.66 7.44
C GLY A 7 0.52 19.97 7.03
N ILE A 8 0.97 19.47 5.86
CA ILE A 8 2.34 19.72 5.35
C ILE A 8 2.34 21.01 4.53
N ASP A 9 2.97 22.06 5.02
CA ASP A 9 3.07 23.32 4.28
C ASP A 9 4.01 23.27 3.07
N GLN A 10 3.81 24.21 2.15
CA GLN A 10 4.56 24.27 0.91
C GLN A 10 6.06 24.53 1.15
N ASP A 11 6.42 25.27 2.19
CA ASP A 11 7.81 25.61 2.49
C ASP A 11 8.60 24.38 2.97
N THR A 12 7.94 23.50 3.73
CA THR A 12 8.46 22.19 4.12
C THR A 12 8.76 21.34 2.88
N ILE A 13 7.88 21.31 1.89
CA ILE A 13 8.09 20.54 0.65
C ILE A 13 9.20 21.18 -0.20
N ASN A 14 9.19 22.50 -0.34
CA ASN A 14 10.18 23.24 -1.14
C ASN A 14 11.61 23.07 -0.64
N SER A 15 11.79 22.82 0.66
CA SER A 15 13.09 22.61 1.30
C SER A 15 13.45 21.14 1.52
N ALA A 16 12.54 20.21 1.22
CA ALA A 16 12.76 18.80 1.42
C ALA A 16 13.63 18.19 0.30
N ASP A 17 14.41 17.17 0.67
CA ASP A 17 15.09 16.32 -0.28
C ASP A 17 14.08 15.50 -1.11
N ALA A 18 14.45 15.19 -2.36
CA ALA A 18 13.66 14.32 -3.22
C ALA A 18 13.61 12.87 -2.69
N PHE A 19 12.59 12.11 -3.10
CA PHE A 19 12.35 10.74 -2.62
C PHE A 19 13.58 9.82 -2.66
N PRO A 20 14.40 9.75 -3.73
CA PRO A 20 15.56 8.87 -3.75
C PRO A 20 16.56 9.15 -2.62
N VAL A 21 16.73 10.42 -2.25
CA VAL A 21 17.62 10.83 -1.16
C VAL A 21 17.03 10.41 0.20
N VAL A 22 15.75 10.72 0.44
CA VAL A 22 15.04 10.35 1.68
C VAL A 22 14.95 8.83 1.84
N TYR A 23 14.71 8.09 0.75
CA TYR A 23 14.69 6.64 0.77
C TYR A 23 16.07 6.05 1.13
N ASN A 24 17.16 6.60 0.58
CA ASN A 24 18.50 6.17 0.96
C ASN A 24 18.83 6.46 2.43
N GLN A 25 18.37 7.60 2.97
CA GLN A 25 18.46 7.92 4.40
C GLN A 25 17.67 6.89 5.24
N PHE A 26 16.45 6.53 4.81
CA PHE A 26 15.65 5.50 5.47
C PHE A 26 16.34 4.13 5.49
N VAL A 27 16.93 3.71 4.36
CA VAL A 27 17.67 2.44 4.29
C VAL A 27 18.93 2.48 5.16
N ALA A 28 19.63 3.62 5.22
CA ALA A 28 20.75 3.80 6.15
C ALA A 28 20.30 3.68 7.61
N TRP A 29 19.20 4.34 7.98
CA TRP A 29 18.61 4.26 9.31
C TRP A 29 18.26 2.82 9.71
N LEU A 30 17.68 2.03 8.80
CA LEU A 30 17.39 0.60 9.05
C LEU A 30 18.68 -0.18 9.41
N ARG A 31 19.78 0.06 8.66
CA ARG A 31 21.07 -0.59 8.90
C ARG A 31 21.67 -0.16 10.23
N GLU A 32 21.62 1.13 10.56
CA GLU A 32 22.11 1.67 11.83
C GLU A 32 21.40 1.07 13.05
N HIS A 33 20.11 0.72 12.90
CA HIS A 33 19.30 0.13 13.95
C HIS A 33 19.26 -1.41 13.91
N ASN A 34 20.15 -2.04 13.13
CA ASN A 34 20.28 -3.49 12.99
C ASN A 34 18.99 -4.21 12.56
N PHE A 35 18.16 -3.56 11.74
CA PHE A 35 17.07 -4.26 11.07
C PHE A 35 17.66 -5.23 10.04
N GLN A 36 17.50 -6.53 10.29
CA GLN A 36 17.88 -7.57 9.34
C GLN A 36 16.70 -7.85 8.42
N GLU A 37 16.92 -7.80 7.10
CA GLU A 37 15.89 -8.25 6.16
C GLU A 37 15.41 -9.66 6.55
N ARG A 38 14.12 -9.93 6.31
CA ARG A 38 13.41 -11.15 6.73
C ARG A 38 13.00 -11.22 8.22
N THR A 39 13.60 -10.43 9.12
CA THR A 39 13.29 -10.49 10.55
C THR A 39 12.31 -9.41 11.02
N TYR A 40 11.84 -8.56 10.12
CA TYR A 40 10.83 -7.56 10.39
C TYR A 40 9.80 -7.49 9.26
N ALA A 41 8.66 -6.90 9.57
CA ALA A 41 7.63 -6.54 8.60
C ALA A 41 7.07 -5.16 8.95
N PHE A 42 6.59 -4.44 7.94
CA PHE A 42 5.89 -3.19 8.16
C PHE A 42 4.45 -3.44 8.58
N VAL A 43 3.97 -2.61 9.49
CA VAL A 43 2.56 -2.54 9.89
C VAL A 43 1.99 -1.24 9.35
N CYS A 44 0.87 -1.31 8.64
CA CYS A 44 0.19 -0.17 8.06
C CYS A 44 -1.30 -0.21 8.38
N GLU A 45 -1.97 0.94 8.24
CA GLU A 45 -3.41 1.06 8.36
C GLU A 45 -4.12 0.12 7.38
N ASN A 46 -3.84 0.29 6.09
CA ASN A 46 -4.45 -0.42 4.97
C ASN A 46 -3.42 -0.71 3.86
N ASN A 47 -3.90 -1.12 2.70
CA ASN A 47 -3.05 -1.55 1.58
C ASN A 47 -2.45 -0.38 0.78
N GLN A 48 -2.92 0.85 0.98
CA GLN A 48 -2.56 2.00 0.14
C GLN A 48 -1.06 2.32 0.20
N ASN A 49 -0.42 2.17 1.37
CA ASN A 49 1.00 2.50 1.58
C ASN A 49 1.92 1.77 0.61
N PHE A 50 1.81 0.45 0.52
CA PHE A 50 2.74 -0.34 -0.29
C PHE A 50 2.21 -0.70 -1.66
N TRP A 51 0.93 -1.07 -1.76
CA TRP A 51 0.36 -1.43 -3.06
C TRP A 51 0.23 -0.22 -3.99
N ARG A 52 -0.24 0.94 -3.50
CA ARG A 52 -0.41 2.11 -4.37
C ARG A 52 0.78 3.05 -4.27
N PHE A 53 1.02 3.65 -3.10
CA PHE A 53 1.95 4.77 -2.99
C PHE A 53 3.41 4.37 -3.21
N ALA A 54 3.90 3.34 -2.52
CA ALA A 54 5.29 2.90 -2.70
C ALA A 54 5.51 2.38 -4.11
N GLN A 55 4.69 1.43 -4.59
CA GLN A 55 4.80 0.90 -5.95
C GLN A 55 4.83 2.02 -6.99
N TYR A 56 3.87 2.94 -6.96
CA TYR A 56 3.83 4.05 -7.92
C TYR A 56 5.04 4.99 -7.80
N GLN A 57 5.46 5.31 -6.58
CA GLN A 57 6.63 6.18 -6.38
C GLN A 57 7.93 5.58 -6.92
N PHE A 58 8.08 4.25 -6.84
CA PHE A 58 9.22 3.54 -7.44
C PHE A 58 9.12 3.48 -8.97
N LEU A 59 7.90 3.31 -9.53
CA LEU A 59 7.68 3.37 -10.97
C LEU A 59 8.00 4.75 -11.56
N LEU A 60 7.67 5.85 -10.86
CA LEU A 60 8.06 7.21 -11.27
C LEU A 60 9.58 7.41 -11.36
N LEU A 61 10.36 6.52 -10.74
CA LEU A 61 11.82 6.53 -10.76
C LEU A 61 12.41 5.47 -11.69
N ASP A 62 11.56 4.72 -12.41
CA ASP A 62 11.96 3.56 -13.22
C ASP A 62 12.75 2.53 -12.38
N GLN A 63 12.27 2.29 -11.16
CA GLN A 63 12.90 1.39 -10.19
C GLN A 63 11.94 0.32 -9.70
N ALA A 64 12.48 -0.88 -9.50
CA ALA A 64 11.73 -1.99 -8.92
C ALA A 64 11.37 -1.70 -7.46
N ILE A 65 10.17 -2.08 -7.03
CA ILE A 65 9.79 -1.95 -5.63
C ILE A 65 10.63 -2.92 -4.76
N PRO A 66 11.26 -2.46 -3.66
CA PRO A 66 12.07 -3.29 -2.77
C PRO A 66 11.30 -4.47 -2.17
N ALA A 67 11.98 -5.60 -1.98
CA ALA A 67 11.41 -6.82 -1.37
C ALA A 67 10.69 -6.56 -0.04
N MET A 68 11.26 -5.71 0.82
CA MET A 68 10.68 -5.34 2.13
C MET A 68 9.31 -4.65 2.03
N PHE A 69 8.97 -4.04 0.90
CA PHE A 69 7.69 -3.37 0.67
C PHE A 69 6.67 -4.27 -0.05
N ARG A 70 7.06 -5.48 -0.44
CA ARG A 70 6.16 -6.43 -1.12
C ARG A 70 5.36 -7.31 -0.17
N GLN A 71 5.49 -7.08 1.13
CA GLN A 71 4.79 -7.80 2.17
C GLN A 71 4.62 -6.93 3.40
N TRP A 72 3.44 -6.94 4.00
CA TRP A 72 3.12 -6.12 5.18
C TRP A 72 2.00 -6.74 6.00
N CYS A 73 1.76 -6.15 7.16
CA CYS A 73 0.56 -6.34 7.95
C CYS A 73 -0.36 -5.12 7.80
N SER A 74 -1.54 -5.32 7.22
CA SER A 74 -2.65 -4.36 7.27
C SER A 74 -3.42 -4.54 8.57
N LEU A 75 -3.52 -3.48 9.38
CA LEU A 75 -4.33 -3.49 10.59
C LEU A 75 -5.82 -3.56 10.27
N GLU A 76 -6.30 -2.86 9.24
CA GLU A 76 -7.67 -2.97 8.74
C GLU A 76 -8.08 -4.45 8.57
N HIS A 77 -7.24 -5.24 7.89
CA HIS A 77 -7.51 -6.67 7.72
C HIS A 77 -7.44 -7.47 9.04
N VAL A 78 -6.51 -7.14 9.94
CA VAL A 78 -6.45 -7.76 11.28
C VAL A 78 -7.79 -7.58 12.00
N PHE A 79 -8.30 -6.36 12.04
CA PHE A 79 -9.52 -6.04 12.75
C PHE A 79 -10.79 -6.60 12.10
N GLU A 80 -10.87 -6.56 10.78
CA GLU A 80 -12.05 -7.04 10.06
C GLU A 80 -12.14 -8.57 10.03
N ASN A 81 -11.00 -9.26 9.95
CA ASN A 81 -10.97 -10.67 9.57
C ASN A 81 -10.29 -11.59 10.60
N LEU A 82 -9.26 -11.11 11.31
CA LEU A 82 -8.37 -11.97 12.09
C LEU A 82 -8.65 -11.96 13.60
N LEU A 83 -9.13 -10.84 14.16
CA LEU A 83 -9.47 -10.79 15.58
C LEU A 83 -10.71 -11.64 15.90
N PRO A 84 -10.73 -12.39 17.02
CA PRO A 84 -11.89 -13.20 17.42
C PRO A 84 -13.16 -12.38 17.63
N GLN A 85 -13.02 -11.15 18.12
CA GLN A 85 -14.10 -10.20 18.32
C GLN A 85 -14.38 -9.40 17.03
N ARG A 86 -14.59 -10.09 15.91
CA ARG A 86 -14.92 -9.47 14.62
C ARG A 86 -16.19 -8.63 14.79
N ASN A 87 -16.08 -7.31 14.77
CA ASN A 87 -17.20 -6.39 14.49
C ASN A 87 -16.78 -4.92 14.60
N LEU A 88 -15.77 -4.48 13.84
CA LEU A 88 -15.55 -3.04 13.66
C LEU A 88 -16.81 -2.32 13.15
N ASN A 89 -17.68 -3.01 12.41
CA ASN A 89 -18.95 -2.47 11.91
C ASN A 89 -19.92 -2.06 13.03
N ASN A 90 -19.78 -2.64 14.23
CA ASN A 90 -20.60 -2.27 15.39
C ASN A 90 -19.88 -1.27 16.31
N VAL A 91 -18.63 -0.93 16.01
CA VAL A 91 -17.88 0.08 16.76
C VAL A 91 -18.13 1.45 16.11
N PRO A 92 -18.57 2.47 16.86
CA PRO A 92 -18.75 3.81 16.33
C PRO A 92 -17.45 4.38 15.73
N GLY A 93 -17.57 5.13 14.64
CA GLY A 93 -16.46 5.78 13.93
C GLY A 93 -16.56 5.61 12.42
N GLU A 94 -16.03 6.58 11.69
CA GLU A 94 -15.95 6.60 10.22
C GLU A 94 -14.61 6.05 9.74
N THR A 95 -13.51 6.34 10.46
CA THR A 95 -12.15 5.90 10.09
C THR A 95 -11.68 4.69 10.91
N LEU A 96 -10.63 4.01 10.45
CA LEU A 96 -10.01 2.94 11.24
C LEU A 96 -9.46 3.49 12.56
N VAL A 97 -8.90 4.71 12.54
CA VAL A 97 -8.39 5.36 13.75
C VAL A 97 -9.49 5.54 14.79
N GLU A 98 -10.63 6.11 14.40
CA GLU A 98 -11.77 6.31 15.32
C GLU A 98 -12.31 5.00 15.86
N LYS A 99 -12.53 4.02 14.98
CA LYS A 99 -13.06 2.71 15.37
C LYS A 99 -12.11 1.99 16.33
N THR A 100 -10.81 2.00 16.05
CA THR A 100 -9.82 1.30 16.90
C THR A 100 -9.56 2.05 18.21
N SER A 101 -9.62 3.39 18.20
CA SER A 101 -9.63 4.23 19.40
C SER A 101 -10.79 3.85 20.32
N ASN A 102 -12.01 3.80 19.78
CA ASN A 102 -13.22 3.46 20.53
C ASN A 102 -13.22 2.00 21.02
N HIS A 103 -12.75 1.06 20.20
CA HIS A 103 -12.70 -0.36 20.56
C HIS A 103 -11.74 -0.63 21.72
N TYR A 104 -10.53 -0.06 21.69
CA TYR A 104 -9.50 -0.30 22.70
C TYR A 104 -9.43 0.75 23.81
N ASN A 105 -10.27 1.79 23.72
CA ASN A 105 -10.21 2.96 24.60
C ASN A 105 -8.80 3.59 24.65
N ILE A 106 -8.19 3.75 23.47
CA ILE A 106 -6.89 4.39 23.28
C ILE A 106 -7.14 5.73 22.59
N GLU A 107 -6.87 6.83 23.27
CA GLU A 107 -7.06 8.16 22.69
C GLU A 107 -6.13 8.42 21.49
N PHE A 108 -6.71 8.91 20.39
CA PHE A 108 -5.96 9.53 19.31
C PHE A 108 -5.77 11.02 19.58
N THR A 109 -4.51 11.47 19.59
CA THR A 109 -4.15 12.89 19.72
C THR A 109 -3.32 13.28 18.52
N GLY A 110 -3.70 14.36 17.83
CA GLY A 110 -2.97 14.88 16.66
C GLY A 110 -3.86 15.01 15.42
N ASN A 111 -3.23 15.04 14.24
CA ASN A 111 -3.90 15.03 12.95
C ASN A 111 -3.81 13.63 12.33
N GLU A 112 -4.95 13.00 12.02
CA GLU A 112 -4.99 11.65 11.42
C GLU A 112 -4.24 11.58 10.08
N HIS A 113 -4.11 12.69 9.37
CA HIS A 113 -3.41 12.78 8.10
C HIS A 113 -1.94 13.21 8.25
N ASN A 114 -1.47 13.47 9.48
CA ASN A 114 -0.05 13.59 9.77
C ASN A 114 0.55 12.18 9.93
N ALA A 115 1.62 11.90 9.19
CA ALA A 115 2.21 10.56 9.14
C ALA A 115 2.77 10.09 10.50
N MET A 116 3.34 11.00 11.30
CA MET A 116 3.94 10.67 12.59
C MET A 116 2.89 10.43 13.67
N ASP A 117 1.87 11.30 13.75
CA ASP A 117 0.75 11.14 14.68
C ASP A 117 0.04 9.81 14.44
N LYS A 118 -0.27 9.52 13.16
CA LYS A 118 -0.88 8.24 12.76
C LYS A 118 0.02 7.05 13.09
N SER A 119 1.30 7.08 12.71
CA SER A 119 2.22 5.96 13.00
C SER A 119 2.34 5.69 14.50
N SER A 120 2.41 6.75 15.32
CA SER A 120 2.48 6.65 16.78
C SER A 120 1.22 6.01 17.38
N PHE A 121 0.05 6.37 16.85
CA PHE A 121 -1.21 5.76 17.27
C PHE A 121 -1.32 4.29 16.86
N LEU A 122 -1.04 3.96 15.59
CA LEU A 122 -1.09 2.59 15.10
C LEU A 122 -0.11 1.68 15.85
N ALA A 123 1.04 2.20 16.29
CA ALA A 123 1.97 1.46 17.15
C ALA A 123 1.35 1.10 18.52
N LYS A 124 0.63 2.03 19.16
CA LYS A 124 -0.09 1.77 20.43
C LYS A 124 -1.17 0.70 20.23
N VAL A 125 -1.93 0.81 19.16
CA VAL A 125 -2.97 -0.16 18.80
C VAL A 125 -2.36 -1.55 18.52
N THR A 126 -1.29 -1.60 17.74
CA THR A 126 -0.56 -2.85 17.44
C THR A 126 -0.05 -3.52 18.72
N LYS A 127 0.54 -2.74 19.62
CA LYS A 127 0.95 -3.23 20.94
C LYS A 127 -0.24 -3.79 21.71
N ARG A 128 -1.38 -3.10 21.71
CA ARG A 128 -2.57 -3.57 22.43
C ARG A 128 -3.08 -4.91 21.91
N ILE A 129 -3.12 -5.08 20.59
CA ILE A 129 -3.51 -6.34 19.94
C ILE A 129 -2.61 -7.50 20.42
N LEU A 130 -1.30 -7.27 20.49
CA LEU A 130 -0.32 -8.23 20.98
C LEU A 130 -0.50 -8.53 22.48
N ASP A 131 -0.75 -7.50 23.31
CA ASP A 131 -1.00 -7.66 24.75
C ASP A 131 -2.27 -8.49 25.04
N ASP A 132 -3.26 -8.42 24.14
CA ASP A 132 -4.48 -9.24 24.19
C ASP A 132 -4.27 -10.67 23.63
N ASN A 133 -3.01 -11.10 23.41
CA ASN A 133 -2.58 -12.41 22.88
C ASN A 133 -3.06 -12.71 21.45
N ASN A 134 -3.28 -11.68 20.62
CA ASN A 134 -3.57 -11.87 19.20
C ASN A 134 -2.30 -11.77 18.37
N LEU A 135 -2.34 -12.34 17.16
CA LEU A 135 -1.21 -12.36 16.25
C LEU A 135 -1.23 -11.13 15.32
N ILE A 136 -0.06 -10.49 15.20
CA ILE A 136 0.26 -9.53 14.14
C ILE A 136 1.34 -10.18 13.27
N THR A 137 0.97 -10.56 12.07
CA THR A 137 1.86 -11.20 11.09
C THR A 137 1.63 -10.59 9.72
N VAL A 138 2.55 -10.83 8.79
CA VAL A 138 2.34 -10.52 7.37
C VAL A 138 1.02 -11.15 6.93
N ASN A 139 0.10 -10.31 6.45
CA ASN A 139 -1.23 -10.69 6.00
C ASN A 139 -1.53 -10.21 4.57
N HIS A 140 -0.61 -9.46 3.96
CA HIS A 140 -0.67 -9.01 2.58
C HIS A 140 0.66 -9.18 1.87
N ASP A 141 0.60 -9.47 0.57
CA ASP A 141 1.74 -9.55 -0.33
C ASP A 141 1.45 -8.97 -1.72
N LEU A 142 2.48 -8.52 -2.45
CA LEU A 142 2.39 -8.08 -3.85
C LEU A 142 2.72 -9.21 -4.83
N ARG A 143 1.78 -9.48 -5.74
CA ARG A 143 1.87 -10.51 -6.78
C ARG A 143 1.83 -9.88 -8.16
N CYS A 144 2.54 -10.49 -9.12
CA CYS A 144 2.54 -10.04 -10.51
C CYS A 144 1.28 -10.43 -11.27
N PHE A 145 0.43 -11.27 -10.71
CA PHE A 145 -0.76 -11.77 -11.38
C PHE A 145 -1.90 -12.02 -10.39
N ALA A 146 -3.13 -11.74 -10.82
CA ALA A 146 -4.35 -12.21 -10.18
C ALA A 146 -5.40 -12.58 -11.22
N GLY A 147 -6.06 -13.72 -11.03
CA GLY A 147 -7.08 -14.21 -11.97
C GLY A 147 -8.24 -13.24 -12.20
N LYS A 148 -8.59 -12.41 -11.20
CA LYS A 148 -9.64 -11.39 -11.34
C LYS A 148 -9.32 -10.31 -12.38
N ARG A 149 -8.03 -10.08 -12.69
CA ARG A 149 -7.60 -9.13 -13.72
C ARG A 149 -7.72 -9.68 -15.15
N ASN A 150 -8.08 -10.96 -15.32
CA ASN A 150 -8.38 -11.52 -16.65
C ASN A 150 -9.80 -11.18 -17.12
N ILE A 151 -10.64 -10.65 -16.23
CA ILE A 151 -11.98 -10.20 -16.56
C ILE A 151 -11.87 -8.70 -16.85
N PRO A 152 -12.26 -8.23 -18.06
CA PRO A 152 -12.23 -6.81 -18.39
C PRO A 152 -12.99 -5.98 -17.35
N LEU A 153 -12.46 -4.81 -17.03
CA LEU A 153 -13.12 -3.87 -16.13
C LEU A 153 -14.07 -2.99 -16.94
N ASP A 154 -15.34 -2.93 -16.54
CA ASP A 154 -16.25 -1.89 -17.02
C ASP A 154 -15.91 -0.58 -16.29
N VAL A 155 -15.26 0.35 -16.98
CA VAL A 155 -14.71 1.56 -16.37
C VAL A 155 -15.84 2.56 -16.10
N ASP A 156 -16.11 2.83 -14.83
CA ASP A 156 -17.01 3.92 -14.42
C ASP A 156 -16.53 5.26 -15.01
N PRO A 157 -17.33 5.96 -15.83
CA PRO A 157 -16.94 7.24 -16.42
C PRO A 157 -16.57 8.32 -15.38
N ASN A 158 -17.06 8.18 -14.13
CA ASN A 158 -16.78 9.08 -13.02
C ASN A 158 -15.69 8.56 -12.09
N TRP A 159 -14.88 7.58 -12.52
CA TRP A 159 -13.91 6.94 -11.64
C TRP A 159 -12.95 7.91 -10.95
N LYS A 160 -12.61 9.03 -11.60
CA LYS A 160 -11.72 10.07 -11.04
C LYS A 160 -12.29 10.78 -9.82
N THR A 161 -13.61 10.80 -9.64
CA THR A 161 -14.28 11.46 -8.51
C THR A 161 -14.78 10.49 -7.44
N SER A 162 -14.70 9.18 -7.70
CA SER A 162 -15.05 8.11 -6.77
C SER A 162 -13.79 7.37 -6.32
N PHE A 163 -13.47 7.43 -5.02
CA PHE A 163 -12.31 6.70 -4.49
C PHE A 163 -12.38 5.20 -4.79
N GLN A 164 -13.56 4.59 -4.64
CA GLN A 164 -13.75 3.16 -4.87
C GLN A 164 -13.54 2.79 -6.34
N SER A 165 -14.14 3.54 -7.27
CA SER A 165 -13.98 3.32 -8.70
C SER A 165 -12.53 3.53 -9.13
N ALA A 166 -11.86 4.57 -8.60
CA ALA A 166 -10.44 4.79 -8.84
C ALA A 166 -9.55 3.62 -8.35
N MET A 167 -9.90 2.96 -7.24
CA MET A 167 -9.12 1.82 -6.76
C MET A 167 -9.19 0.64 -7.72
N LEU A 168 -10.35 0.41 -8.34
CA LEU A 168 -10.51 -0.64 -9.36
C LEU A 168 -9.65 -0.33 -10.60
N VAL A 169 -9.63 0.92 -11.03
CA VAL A 169 -8.80 1.38 -12.15
C VAL A 169 -7.31 1.23 -11.83
N PHE A 170 -6.85 1.70 -10.67
CA PHE A 170 -5.44 1.55 -10.27
C PHE A 170 -5.00 0.11 -10.08
N GLU A 171 -5.90 -0.78 -9.64
CA GLU A 171 -5.60 -2.22 -9.54
C GLU A 171 -5.30 -2.87 -10.90
N ARG A 172 -5.90 -2.33 -11.97
CA ARG A 172 -5.62 -2.77 -13.34
C ARG A 172 -4.35 -2.13 -13.89
N MET A 173 -4.14 -0.82 -13.67
CA MET A 173 -2.97 -0.08 -14.17
C MET A 173 -1.65 -0.53 -13.51
N LEU A 174 -1.66 -0.79 -12.20
CA LEU A 174 -0.42 -1.10 -11.48
C LEU A 174 0.05 -2.54 -11.78
N PRO A 175 1.36 -2.76 -12.05
CA PRO A 175 1.89 -4.08 -12.42
C PRO A 175 1.63 -5.16 -11.37
N LEU A 176 1.90 -4.83 -10.09
CA LEU A 176 1.68 -5.72 -8.96
C LEU A 176 0.36 -5.42 -8.24
N VAL A 177 -0.34 -6.49 -7.90
CA VAL A 177 -1.58 -6.46 -7.12
C VAL A 177 -1.34 -6.97 -5.71
N PHE A 178 -2.05 -6.39 -4.74
CA PHE A 178 -2.05 -6.97 -3.40
C PHE A 178 -2.91 -8.22 -3.35
N SER A 179 -2.54 -9.15 -2.50
CA SER A 179 -3.32 -10.33 -2.18
C SER A 179 -3.20 -10.62 -0.69
N TYR A 180 -4.18 -11.33 -0.15
CA TYR A 180 -4.11 -11.81 1.21
C TYR A 180 -3.06 -12.91 1.29
N ALA A 181 -2.14 -12.77 2.24
CA ALA A 181 -1.26 -13.85 2.62
C ALA A 181 -2.06 -14.93 3.36
N VAL A 182 -1.70 -16.19 3.13
CA VAL A 182 -2.17 -17.29 3.98
C VAL A 182 -1.72 -17.07 5.43
N VAL A 183 -2.46 -17.64 6.38
CA VAL A 183 -2.30 -17.51 7.85
C VAL A 183 -0.85 -17.72 8.35
N TYR A 184 0.02 -18.32 7.53
CA TYR A 184 1.43 -18.51 7.80
C TYR A 184 2.31 -17.94 6.66
N PHE A 185 3.17 -16.98 7.00
CA PHE A 185 4.18 -16.41 6.10
C PHE A 185 5.60 -16.82 6.57
N PRO A 186 6.10 -17.99 6.14
CA PRO A 186 7.45 -18.42 6.47
C PRO A 186 8.51 -17.53 5.82
N GLU A 187 9.71 -17.57 6.41
CA GLU A 187 10.83 -16.70 6.04
C GLU A 187 11.28 -16.87 4.57
N ASP A 188 11.08 -18.08 4.02
CA ASP A 188 11.39 -18.43 2.62
C ASP A 188 10.48 -17.71 1.62
N HIS A 189 9.37 -17.13 2.07
CA HIS A 189 8.50 -16.31 1.23
C HIS A 189 9.02 -14.88 1.06
N TYR A 190 9.97 -14.42 1.89
CA TYR A 190 10.49 -13.05 1.78
C TYR A 190 11.14 -12.81 0.41
N GLY A 191 10.70 -11.73 -0.25
CA GLY A 191 11.21 -11.34 -1.56
C GLY A 191 10.83 -12.31 -2.68
N LYS A 192 9.86 -13.22 -2.47
CA LYS A 192 9.40 -14.16 -3.49
C LYS A 192 7.95 -13.87 -3.90
N CYS A 193 7.71 -13.64 -5.18
CA CYS A 193 6.35 -13.47 -5.69
C CYS A 193 5.54 -14.76 -5.48
N ARG A 194 4.41 -14.67 -4.77
CA ARG A 194 3.59 -15.84 -4.43
C ARG A 194 2.83 -16.43 -5.61
N PHE A 195 2.76 -15.72 -6.73
CA PHE A 195 2.20 -16.25 -7.97
C PHE A 195 3.26 -16.98 -8.79
N CYS A 196 4.21 -16.26 -9.39
CA CYS A 196 5.19 -16.85 -10.31
C CYS A 196 6.35 -17.57 -9.61
N GLN A 197 6.44 -17.50 -8.27
CA GLN A 197 7.49 -18.12 -7.44
C GLN A 197 8.91 -17.63 -7.74
N ARG A 198 9.06 -16.56 -8.53
CA ARG A 198 10.35 -15.90 -8.79
C ARG A 198 10.67 -14.89 -7.69
N LEU A 199 11.96 -14.68 -7.45
CA LEU A 199 12.44 -13.64 -6.54
C LEU A 199 12.12 -12.24 -7.10
N SER A 200 12.09 -11.23 -6.24
CA SER A 200 11.67 -9.87 -6.57
C SER A 200 12.66 -9.11 -7.47
N ASP A 201 13.89 -9.58 -7.59
CA ASP A 201 14.87 -9.09 -8.56
C ASP A 201 14.51 -9.52 -10.00
N VAL A 202 13.91 -10.71 -10.16
CA VAL A 202 13.43 -11.22 -11.47
C VAL A 202 11.98 -10.81 -11.73
N CYS A 203 11.10 -10.95 -10.74
CA CYS A 203 9.72 -10.46 -10.79
C CYS A 203 9.69 -9.01 -10.32
N ASN A 204 10.39 -8.10 -11.00
CA ASN A 204 10.65 -6.73 -10.53
C ASN A 204 9.40 -5.84 -10.38
N GLY A 205 8.31 -6.16 -11.10
CA GLY A 205 7.08 -5.37 -11.07
C GLY A 205 7.21 -4.01 -11.76
N LEU A 206 8.18 -3.88 -12.67
CA LEU A 206 8.27 -2.74 -13.58
C LEU A 206 7.25 -2.92 -14.72
N ASP A 207 7.29 -4.09 -15.37
CA ASP A 207 6.37 -4.44 -16.44
C ASP A 207 5.16 -5.21 -15.89
N SER A 208 3.98 -4.95 -16.47
CA SER A 208 2.76 -5.67 -16.12
C SER A 208 2.68 -7.02 -16.84
N GLU A 209 2.54 -8.11 -16.10
CA GLU A 209 2.22 -9.43 -16.66
C GLU A 209 0.75 -9.54 -17.13
N GLN A 210 -0.06 -8.50 -16.87
CA GLN A 210 -1.47 -8.41 -17.25
C GLN A 210 -1.78 -6.97 -17.69
N TYR A 211 -1.09 -6.49 -18.73
CA TYR A 211 -1.30 -5.16 -19.30
C TYR A 211 -2.80 -4.96 -19.65
N PRO A 212 -3.43 -3.86 -19.21
CA PRO A 212 -4.87 -3.69 -19.28
C PRO A 212 -5.32 -2.90 -20.52
N ASP A 213 -5.10 -3.46 -21.72
CA ASP A 213 -5.55 -2.86 -23.01
C ASP A 213 -7.02 -2.41 -22.93
N ASP A 214 -7.88 -3.30 -22.40
CA ASP A 214 -9.31 -3.09 -22.23
C ASP A 214 -9.64 -1.84 -21.43
N LEU A 215 -8.79 -1.50 -20.45
CA LEU A 215 -8.99 -0.33 -19.63
C LEU A 215 -8.64 0.94 -20.39
N PHE A 216 -7.48 0.95 -21.06
CA PHE A 216 -6.97 2.14 -21.74
C PHE A 216 -7.86 2.55 -22.91
N GLU A 217 -8.41 1.58 -23.65
CA GLU A 217 -9.41 1.82 -24.71
C GLU A 217 -10.70 2.52 -24.21
N GLN A 218 -11.06 2.32 -22.94
CA GLN A 218 -12.27 2.90 -22.33
C GLN A 218 -12.03 4.30 -21.74
N LEU A 219 -10.77 4.74 -21.58
CA LEU A 219 -10.49 6.04 -20.98
C LEU A 219 -10.81 7.16 -21.98
N VAL A 220 -11.70 8.08 -21.57
CA VAL A 220 -12.06 9.26 -22.37
C VAL A 220 -10.84 10.14 -22.70
N GLU A 221 -9.86 10.16 -21.80
CA GLU A 221 -8.64 10.95 -21.91
C GLU A 221 -7.48 10.15 -21.29
N PRO A 222 -6.25 10.25 -21.84
CA PRO A 222 -5.10 9.52 -21.33
C PRO A 222 -4.90 9.71 -19.82
N SER A 223 -4.55 8.62 -19.14
CA SER A 223 -4.31 8.66 -17.71
C SER A 223 -2.95 9.30 -17.42
N VAL A 224 -2.95 10.54 -16.95
CA VAL A 224 -1.73 11.23 -16.48
C VAL A 224 -0.96 10.39 -15.45
N PHE A 225 -1.66 9.61 -14.63
CA PHE A 225 -1.06 8.68 -13.69
C PHE A 225 -0.29 7.56 -14.42
N ALA A 226 -0.91 6.93 -15.42
CA ALA A 226 -0.28 5.85 -16.16
C ALA A 226 0.90 6.37 -17.00
N MET A 227 0.71 7.48 -17.71
CA MET A 227 1.75 8.09 -18.53
C MET A 227 2.98 8.53 -17.72
N ALA A 228 2.78 9.19 -16.57
CA ALA A 228 3.90 9.67 -15.75
C ALA A 228 4.78 8.53 -15.24
N ALA A 229 4.22 7.34 -15.06
CA ALA A 229 4.91 6.14 -14.63
C ALA A 229 5.22 5.16 -15.78
N ARG A 230 5.01 5.56 -17.04
CA ARG A 230 5.23 4.74 -18.26
C ARG A 230 4.53 3.37 -18.18
N LEU A 231 3.28 3.39 -17.75
CA LEU A 231 2.41 2.22 -17.65
C LEU A 231 1.52 2.03 -18.89
N VAL A 232 1.74 2.85 -19.91
CA VAL A 232 1.05 2.84 -21.19
C VAL A 232 2.11 2.47 -22.23
N ASP A 233 1.78 1.56 -23.14
CA ASP A 233 2.66 1.20 -24.24
C ASP A 233 2.76 2.38 -25.23
N ASP A 234 3.90 2.50 -25.92
CA ASP A 234 4.18 3.62 -26.83
C ASP A 234 3.11 3.81 -27.93
N ASP A 235 2.36 2.75 -28.28
CA ASP A 235 1.28 2.77 -29.28
C ASP A 235 -0.04 3.40 -28.77
N ASP A 236 -0.20 3.52 -27.44
CA ASP A 236 -1.38 4.08 -26.76
C ASP A 236 -1.15 5.54 -26.28
N GLU A 237 -0.01 6.16 -26.63
CA GLU A 237 0.34 7.54 -26.25
C GLU A 237 -0.21 8.63 -27.19
N GLU A 238 -0.77 8.26 -28.36
CA GLU A 238 -1.33 9.18 -29.39
C GLU A 238 -2.80 9.57 -29.18
#